data_AF-A0A3N5T1B7-F1
#
_entry.id   AF-A0A3N5T1B7-F1
#
_cell.length_a   1.000
_cell.length_b   1.000
_cell.length_c   1.000
_cell.angle_alpha   90.00
_cell.angle_beta   90.00
_cell.angle_gamma   90.00
#
_symmetry.space_group_name_H-M   'P 1'
#
loop_
_entity.id
_entity.type
_entity.pdbx_description
1 polymer ?
#
loop_
_entity_poly.entity_id
_entity_poly.type
_entity_poly.pdbx_seq_one_letter_code
_entity_poly.pdbx_strand_id
1 'polypeptide(L)'
;MNISCLKIARTVALMLLMAAVHLGCGGGGDNYAGGGIGGTGVTVASVGTVTAFGSVIVNGVTYETTNAEVFVENTSKGFGDTALVQNLSVGMVVRVEGRLNADGSASADSVFYGNDLKGPVESLTELDSRSKQVVILGQTILMDDRTVFRGTTAASISNGMFVEVSGYVDESGRIGATCITKIADSLPADRTVQIEGVVQNLDTIAKTFKINSLTVDYAAADLSKLSGNTLANGQLLRITGRLQTTNVLIAEGLEPAEEFGSGDFDTVDLEGIITQTRSPAEFQIGRYTILTDAATAYTNLAPQDLNRGTRVIVRGALTGRSILADEISLPEKIRLESNVASVSPLEKSLALSGLEAITVLTTATTRINGKAAGLDQILPNDHIRIVGRRSSNGELLASSLLITQSNETIKITGPVESATSPTLVILGAEINTGSIPV
;
A
#
# COMPACT_ATOMS: atom_id res chain seq x y z
N MET A 1 9.62 -11.74 27.97
CA MET A 1 9.68 -11.27 26.56
C MET A 1 9.16 -12.42 25.70
N ASN A 2 7.88 -12.39 25.31
CA ASN A 2 7.26 -13.52 24.61
C ASN A 2 7.71 -13.55 23.15
N ILE A 3 8.64 -14.46 22.83
CA ILE A 3 8.95 -14.83 21.45
C ILE A 3 7.93 -15.91 21.07
N SER A 4 6.93 -15.55 20.27
CA SER A 4 6.05 -16.53 19.63
C SER A 4 6.81 -17.20 18.48
N CYS A 5 7.55 -18.26 18.81
CA CYS A 5 8.08 -19.21 17.83
C CYS A 5 6.96 -20.19 17.47
N LEU A 6 6.38 -20.04 16.27
CA LEU A 6 5.27 -20.85 15.79
C LEU A 6 5.74 -22.28 15.48
N LYS A 7 5.68 -23.17 16.48
CA LYS A 7 5.82 -24.61 16.28
C LYS A 7 4.49 -25.19 15.80
N ILE A 8 4.42 -25.60 14.54
CA ILE A 8 3.32 -26.37 13.98
C ILE A 8 3.37 -27.78 14.58
N ALA A 9 2.54 -28.04 15.57
CA ALA A 9 2.30 -29.38 16.10
C ALA A 9 1.01 -29.95 15.49
N ARG A 10 1.18 -30.96 14.64
CA ARG A 10 0.12 -31.83 14.11
C ARG A 10 -0.67 -32.45 15.27
N THR A 11 -1.99 -32.45 15.18
CA THR A 11 -2.82 -33.41 15.93
C THR A 11 -3.94 -33.90 15.03
N VAL A 12 -3.73 -35.11 14.51
CA VAL A 12 -4.76 -35.97 13.91
C VAL A 12 -5.56 -36.55 15.06
N ALA A 13 -6.88 -36.38 15.06
CA ALA A 13 -7.79 -37.15 15.90
C ALA A 13 -9.03 -37.57 15.09
N LEU A 14 -8.99 -38.85 14.74
CA LEU A 14 -10.00 -39.69 14.13
C LEU A 14 -11.13 -39.96 15.14
N MET A 15 -12.41 -39.75 14.76
CA MET A 15 -13.53 -40.51 15.33
C MET A 15 -14.64 -40.69 14.30
N LEU A 16 -14.82 -41.95 13.92
CA LEU A 16 -15.91 -42.51 13.13
C LEU A 16 -16.94 -43.11 14.11
N LEU A 17 -18.24 -42.90 13.90
CA LEU A 17 -19.23 -43.99 14.02
C LEU A 17 -20.58 -43.67 13.33
N MET A 18 -21.06 -44.70 12.61
CA MET A 18 -22.28 -44.94 11.82
C MET A 18 -23.62 -44.64 12.56
N ALA A 19 -24.83 -44.57 11.96
CA ALA A 19 -25.40 -45.25 10.79
C ALA A 19 -26.74 -44.57 10.34
N ALA A 20 -27.05 -44.53 9.01
CA ALA A 20 -28.14 -45.28 8.32
C ALA A 20 -29.57 -44.63 8.39
N VAL A 21 -30.46 -44.52 7.39
CA VAL A 21 -30.62 -44.93 5.96
C VAL A 21 -31.71 -43.99 5.37
N HIS A 22 -31.67 -43.63 4.08
CA HIS A 22 -32.84 -43.82 3.18
C HIS A 22 -32.50 -43.64 1.69
N LEU A 23 -33.28 -44.38 0.90
CA LEU A 23 -33.12 -44.73 -0.51
C LEU A 23 -33.63 -43.65 -1.47
N GLY A 24 -33.06 -43.62 -2.68
CA GLY A 24 -33.62 -42.99 -3.89
C GLY A 24 -32.56 -42.94 -5.00
N CYS A 25 -32.43 -43.99 -5.83
CA CYS A 25 -33.06 -44.16 -7.15
C CYS A 25 -32.48 -43.26 -8.26
N GLY A 26 -31.91 -43.86 -9.32
CA GLY A 26 -31.94 -43.29 -10.67
C GLY A 26 -30.62 -43.15 -11.46
N GLY A 27 -30.16 -44.27 -12.07
CA GLY A 27 -29.67 -44.44 -13.45
C GLY A 27 -28.77 -43.41 -14.19
N GLY A 28 -27.63 -43.90 -14.69
CA GLY A 28 -27.33 -43.91 -16.15
C GLY A 28 -26.18 -43.05 -16.72
N GLY A 29 -25.09 -43.71 -17.16
CA GLY A 29 -24.46 -43.50 -18.48
C GLY A 29 -23.49 -42.33 -18.74
N ASP A 30 -22.20 -42.68 -18.86
CA ASP A 30 -21.12 -42.13 -19.72
C ASP A 30 -20.78 -40.63 -19.71
N ASN A 31 -19.56 -40.31 -19.27
CA ASN A 31 -18.43 -39.93 -20.15
C ASN A 31 -17.22 -39.46 -19.31
N TYR A 32 -16.07 -40.09 -19.54
CA TYR A 32 -14.78 -39.55 -19.14
C TYR A 32 -14.46 -38.33 -20.02
N ALA A 33 -14.40 -37.15 -19.41
CA ALA A 33 -13.64 -36.00 -19.91
C ALA A 33 -13.15 -35.21 -18.70
N GLY A 34 -11.83 -35.04 -18.60
CA GLY A 34 -11.16 -34.42 -17.46
C GLY A 34 -11.64 -33.00 -17.22
N GLY A 35 -12.28 -32.78 -16.07
CA GLY A 35 -12.44 -31.48 -15.44
C GLY A 35 -11.39 -31.38 -14.34
N GLY A 36 -10.43 -30.48 -14.51
CA GLY A 36 -9.43 -30.17 -13.48
C GLY A 36 -10.13 -29.84 -12.16
N ILE A 37 -9.51 -30.28 -11.06
CA ILE A 37 -9.86 -29.88 -9.71
C ILE A 37 -9.64 -28.37 -9.55
N GLY A 38 -10.59 -27.56 -10.02
CA GLY A 38 -10.65 -26.14 -9.72
C GLY A 38 -10.86 -26.00 -8.22
N GLY A 39 -9.79 -25.68 -7.51
CA GLY A 39 -9.82 -25.42 -6.08
C GLY A 39 -10.92 -24.40 -5.75
N THR A 40 -11.63 -24.67 -4.66
CA THR A 40 -12.69 -23.84 -4.06
C THR A 40 -12.08 -22.61 -3.36
N GLY A 41 -11.09 -21.97 -3.98
CA GLY A 41 -10.49 -20.74 -3.47
C GLY A 41 -11.53 -19.62 -3.45
N VAL A 42 -11.41 -18.73 -2.47
CA VAL A 42 -12.26 -17.54 -2.37
C VAL A 42 -11.85 -16.53 -3.43
N THR A 43 -12.81 -15.77 -3.93
CA THR A 43 -12.54 -14.66 -4.85
C THR A 43 -11.89 -13.50 -4.09
N VAL A 44 -10.84 -12.92 -4.66
CA VAL A 44 -10.07 -11.85 -4.03
C VAL A 44 -9.78 -10.71 -5.01
N ALA A 45 -9.86 -9.48 -4.51
CA ALA A 45 -9.26 -8.32 -5.14
C ALA A 45 -8.19 -7.71 -4.23
N SER A 46 -6.95 -7.64 -4.71
CA SER A 46 -5.80 -7.13 -3.98
C SER A 46 -5.27 -5.87 -4.64
N VAL A 47 -5.36 -4.75 -3.93
CA VAL A 47 -4.84 -3.44 -4.33
C VAL A 47 -3.57 -3.18 -3.56
N GLY A 48 -2.44 -3.07 -4.26
CA GLY A 48 -1.15 -2.93 -3.60
C GLY A 48 0.01 -2.65 -4.54
N THR A 49 1.16 -2.36 -3.94
CA THR A 49 2.41 -2.13 -4.68
C THR A 49 2.98 -3.45 -5.17
N VAL A 50 3.34 -3.54 -6.46
CA VAL A 50 4.10 -4.67 -7.01
C VAL A 50 5.49 -4.68 -6.40
N THR A 51 5.86 -5.77 -5.72
CA THR A 51 7.19 -5.91 -5.10
C THR A 51 8.16 -6.75 -5.92
N ALA A 52 7.67 -7.69 -6.74
CA ALA A 52 8.49 -8.58 -7.57
C ALA A 52 7.68 -9.26 -8.70
N PHE A 53 8.41 -9.90 -9.62
CA PHE A 53 7.90 -10.66 -10.77
C PHE A 53 8.43 -12.11 -10.81
N GLY A 54 7.80 -12.95 -11.62
CA GLY A 54 7.96 -14.42 -11.65
C GLY A 54 6.76 -15.10 -10.98
N SER A 55 5.55 -14.75 -11.44
CA SER A 55 4.33 -14.47 -10.65
C SER A 55 4.34 -13.06 -10.05
N VAL A 56 3.19 -12.36 -10.04
CA VAL A 56 3.14 -10.98 -9.53
C VAL A 56 2.99 -11.01 -8.02
N ILE A 57 3.88 -10.31 -7.30
CA ILE A 57 3.82 -10.23 -5.84
C ILE A 57 3.21 -8.90 -5.42
N VAL A 58 2.06 -8.95 -4.76
CA VAL A 58 1.29 -7.79 -4.26
C VAL A 58 0.87 -8.08 -2.82
N ASN A 59 1.06 -7.13 -1.92
CA ASN A 59 0.69 -7.27 -0.50
C ASN A 59 1.30 -8.50 0.20
N GLY A 60 2.44 -8.99 -0.28
CA GLY A 60 3.11 -10.19 0.22
C GLY A 60 2.53 -11.52 -0.28
N VAL A 61 1.51 -11.49 -1.14
CA VAL A 61 0.93 -12.68 -1.79
C VAL A 61 1.50 -12.80 -3.21
N THR A 62 1.94 -14.00 -3.56
CA THR A 62 2.39 -14.34 -4.92
C THR A 62 1.20 -14.86 -5.71
N TYR A 63 0.79 -14.13 -6.75
CA TYR A 63 -0.29 -14.52 -7.64
C TYR A 63 0.28 -15.11 -8.93
N GLU A 64 -0.09 -16.37 -9.20
CA GLU A 64 0.22 -17.03 -10.47
C GLU A 64 -0.47 -16.32 -11.64
N THR A 65 0.31 -15.89 -12.63
CA THR A 65 -0.16 -15.01 -13.72
C THR A 65 -0.22 -15.67 -15.09
N THR A 66 0.00 -16.98 -15.18
CA THR A 66 0.10 -17.73 -16.45
C THR A 66 -1.07 -17.45 -17.42
N ASN A 67 -2.29 -17.30 -16.90
CA ASN A 67 -3.50 -17.05 -17.70
C ASN A 67 -4.14 -15.68 -17.42
N ALA A 68 -3.50 -14.83 -16.62
CA ALA A 68 -4.06 -13.54 -16.22
C ALA A 68 -4.12 -12.57 -17.41
N GLU A 69 -5.25 -11.89 -17.58
CA GLU A 69 -5.34 -10.76 -18.52
C GLU A 69 -4.76 -9.49 -17.88
N VAL A 70 -3.94 -8.75 -18.62
CA VAL A 70 -3.31 -7.52 -18.13
C VAL A 70 -3.97 -6.31 -18.76
N PHE A 71 -4.47 -5.40 -17.93
CA PHE A 71 -5.08 -4.14 -18.33
C PHE A 71 -4.22 -2.97 -17.91
N VAL A 72 -3.97 -2.04 -18.82
CA VAL A 72 -3.36 -0.72 -18.53
C VAL A 72 -4.33 0.35 -19.00
N GLU A 73 -4.68 1.29 -18.10
CA GLU A 73 -5.66 2.34 -18.38
C GLU A 73 -6.97 1.74 -18.96
N ASN A 74 -7.47 0.67 -18.34
CA ASN A 74 -8.67 -0.08 -18.76
C ASN A 74 -8.61 -0.70 -20.18
N THR A 75 -7.42 -0.80 -20.77
CA THR A 75 -7.21 -1.41 -22.08
C THR A 75 -6.41 -2.70 -21.94
N SER A 76 -6.93 -3.80 -22.49
CA SER A 76 -6.23 -5.08 -22.50
C SER A 76 -4.91 -5.00 -23.26
N LYS A 77 -3.85 -5.53 -22.65
CA LYS A 77 -2.48 -5.62 -23.19
C LYS A 77 -2.06 -7.06 -23.48
N GLY A 78 -2.99 -8.01 -23.34
CA GLY A 78 -2.77 -9.44 -23.56
C GLY A 78 -2.73 -10.24 -22.26
N PHE A 79 -2.26 -11.48 -22.37
CA PHE A 79 -2.35 -12.48 -21.31
C PHE A 79 -0.96 -12.97 -20.87
N GLY A 80 -0.87 -13.44 -19.63
CA GLY A 80 0.28 -14.15 -19.12
C GLY A 80 1.44 -13.26 -18.69
N ASP A 81 2.51 -13.91 -18.23
CA ASP A 81 3.70 -13.26 -17.67
C ASP A 81 4.38 -12.30 -18.65
N THR A 82 4.36 -12.61 -19.94
CA THR A 82 4.94 -11.74 -20.98
C THR A 82 4.22 -10.39 -21.04
N ALA A 83 2.88 -10.38 -21.07
CA ALA A 83 2.12 -9.14 -21.06
C ALA A 83 2.36 -8.37 -19.75
N LEU A 84 2.49 -9.09 -18.64
CA LEU A 84 2.71 -8.50 -17.33
C LEU A 84 4.05 -7.76 -17.22
N VAL A 85 5.17 -8.41 -17.56
CA VAL A 85 6.52 -7.79 -17.45
C VAL A 85 6.78 -6.71 -18.50
N GLN A 86 6.05 -6.71 -19.61
CA GLN A 86 6.14 -5.66 -20.63
C GLN A 86 5.42 -4.37 -20.23
N ASN A 87 4.40 -4.46 -19.38
CA ASN A 87 3.52 -3.34 -19.06
C ASN A 87 3.63 -2.87 -17.62
N LEU A 88 4.07 -3.73 -16.70
CA LEU A 88 4.15 -3.43 -15.27
C LEU A 88 5.59 -3.34 -14.78
N SER A 89 5.77 -2.67 -13.65
CA SER A 89 7.05 -2.53 -12.97
C SER A 89 6.90 -2.60 -11.46
N VAL A 90 7.92 -3.11 -10.78
CA VAL A 90 8.05 -2.98 -9.33
C VAL A 90 7.87 -1.52 -8.91
N GLY A 91 7.08 -1.30 -7.86
CA GLY A 91 6.69 0.02 -7.37
C GLY A 91 5.34 0.52 -7.91
N MET A 92 4.84 -0.02 -9.02
CA MET A 92 3.49 0.33 -9.49
C MET A 92 2.43 -0.17 -8.52
N VAL A 93 1.38 0.61 -8.29
CA VAL A 93 0.20 0.18 -7.54
C VAL A 93 -0.76 -0.47 -8.53
N VAL A 94 -1.16 -1.70 -8.27
CA VAL A 94 -2.02 -2.49 -9.17
C VAL A 94 -3.18 -3.07 -8.39
N ARG A 95 -4.25 -3.40 -9.11
CA ARG A 95 -5.32 -4.27 -8.61
C ARG A 95 -5.17 -5.64 -9.26
N VAL A 96 -5.02 -6.67 -8.46
CA VAL A 96 -5.04 -8.07 -8.89
C VAL A 96 -6.38 -8.67 -8.49
N GLU A 97 -7.13 -9.18 -9.47
CA GLU A 97 -8.35 -9.96 -9.24
C GLU A 97 -8.06 -11.43 -9.52
N GLY A 98 -8.56 -12.31 -8.66
CA GLY A 98 -8.36 -13.74 -8.84
C GLY A 98 -8.87 -14.58 -7.68
N ARG A 99 -8.14 -15.66 -7.38
CA ARG A 99 -8.50 -16.63 -6.35
C ARG A 99 -7.40 -16.81 -5.32
N LEU A 100 -7.80 -16.92 -4.05
CA LEU A 100 -6.93 -17.26 -2.93
C LEU A 100 -7.40 -18.59 -2.32
N ASN A 101 -6.48 -19.56 -2.25
CA ASN A 101 -6.74 -20.85 -1.63
C ASN A 101 -6.40 -20.82 -0.14
N ALA A 102 -6.98 -21.75 0.62
CA ALA A 102 -6.76 -21.85 2.07
C ALA A 102 -5.31 -22.17 2.47
N ASP A 103 -4.50 -22.71 1.54
CA ASP A 103 -3.07 -22.96 1.74
C ASP A 103 -2.18 -21.74 1.48
N GLY A 104 -2.78 -20.60 1.10
CA GLY A 104 -2.10 -19.35 0.78
C GLY A 104 -1.63 -19.25 -0.68
N SER A 105 -1.82 -20.28 -1.51
CA SER A 105 -1.58 -20.17 -2.95
C SER A 105 -2.64 -19.28 -3.60
N ALA A 106 -2.22 -18.45 -4.55
CA ALA A 106 -3.11 -17.53 -5.24
C ALA A 106 -2.88 -17.54 -6.76
N SER A 107 -3.95 -17.34 -7.53
CA SER A 107 -3.90 -17.20 -8.97
C SER A 107 -4.59 -15.91 -9.39
N ALA A 108 -3.98 -15.16 -10.30
CA ALA A 108 -4.59 -13.97 -10.91
C ALA A 108 -5.41 -14.38 -12.14
N ASP A 109 -6.64 -13.89 -12.21
CA ASP A 109 -7.47 -13.91 -13.41
C ASP A 109 -7.29 -12.63 -14.22
N SER A 110 -7.08 -11.50 -13.53
CA SER A 110 -6.85 -10.20 -14.17
C SER A 110 -5.95 -9.30 -13.33
N VAL A 111 -5.12 -8.50 -13.99
CA VAL A 111 -4.25 -7.51 -13.35
C VAL A 111 -4.51 -6.16 -14.00
N PHE A 112 -4.89 -5.18 -13.19
CA PHE A 112 -5.21 -3.83 -13.63
C PHE A 112 -4.16 -2.85 -13.13
N TYR A 113 -3.62 -2.07 -14.05
CA TYR A 113 -2.78 -0.92 -13.76
C TYR A 113 -3.44 0.36 -14.25
N GLY A 114 -3.55 1.33 -13.35
CA GLY A 114 -3.90 2.70 -13.67
C GLY A 114 -3.04 3.61 -12.81
N ASN A 115 -2.50 4.66 -13.42
CA ASN A 115 -1.71 5.65 -12.71
C ASN A 115 -2.61 6.57 -11.88
N ASP A 116 -2.12 6.96 -10.70
CA ASP A 116 -2.78 7.97 -9.85
C ASP A 116 -2.67 9.37 -10.47
N LEU A 117 -1.53 9.64 -11.13
CA LEU A 117 -1.21 10.94 -11.68
C LEU A 117 -0.25 10.83 -12.88
N LYS A 118 -0.49 11.64 -13.91
CA LYS A 118 0.35 11.72 -15.12
C LYS A 118 0.34 13.15 -15.63
N GLY A 119 1.47 13.82 -15.53
CA GLY A 119 1.55 15.26 -15.76
C GLY A 119 2.99 15.78 -15.83
N PRO A 120 3.18 17.02 -16.30
CA PRO A 120 4.48 17.67 -16.24
C PRO A 120 4.80 18.08 -14.81
N VAL A 121 6.08 17.98 -14.44
CA VAL A 121 6.57 18.49 -13.16
C VAL A 121 6.56 20.02 -13.16
N GLU A 122 5.87 20.62 -12.19
CA GLU A 122 5.73 22.07 -12.06
C GLU A 122 6.82 22.67 -11.19
N SER A 123 7.11 22.03 -10.07
CA SER A 123 8.12 22.46 -9.12
C SER A 123 8.69 21.29 -8.33
N LEU A 124 9.90 21.48 -7.81
CA LEU A 124 10.55 20.59 -6.87
C LEU A 124 11.05 21.35 -5.66
N THR A 125 11.05 20.70 -4.50
CA THR A 125 11.66 21.19 -3.27
C THR A 125 12.38 20.04 -2.59
N GLU A 126 13.66 20.22 -2.27
CA GLU A 126 14.39 19.26 -1.43
C GLU A 126 13.92 19.42 0.01
N LEU A 127 13.47 18.32 0.62
CA LEU A 127 13.09 18.30 2.03
C LEU A 127 14.27 17.89 2.90
N ASP A 128 15.08 16.95 2.40
CA ASP A 128 16.38 16.58 2.93
C ASP A 128 17.20 15.81 1.87
N SER A 129 18.30 15.17 2.30
CA SER A 129 19.20 14.41 1.42
C SER A 129 18.57 13.14 0.80
N ARG A 130 17.39 12.72 1.25
CA ARG A 130 16.71 11.47 0.83
C ARG A 130 15.29 11.69 0.36
N SER A 131 14.67 12.81 0.69
CA SER A 131 13.28 13.11 0.41
C SER A 131 13.13 14.41 -0.38
N LYS A 132 12.30 14.36 -1.42
CA LYS A 132 11.96 15.50 -2.26
C LYS A 132 10.43 15.61 -2.34
N GLN A 133 9.96 16.84 -2.40
CA GLN A 133 8.59 17.18 -2.74
C GLN A 133 8.54 17.64 -4.19
N VAL A 134 7.55 17.15 -4.94
CA VAL A 134 7.30 17.52 -6.33
C VAL A 134 5.85 17.98 -6.45
N VAL A 135 5.58 18.96 -7.30
CA VAL A 135 4.22 19.35 -7.66
C VAL A 135 3.95 18.98 -9.12
N ILE A 136 2.85 18.27 -9.37
CA ILE A 136 2.38 17.86 -10.71
C ILE A 136 0.86 18.06 -10.73
N LEU A 137 0.34 18.82 -11.70
CA LEU A 137 -1.07 19.18 -11.87
C LEU A 137 -1.68 19.90 -10.65
N GLY A 138 -0.86 20.53 -9.81
CA GLY A 138 -1.28 21.12 -8.52
C GLY A 138 -1.32 20.15 -7.34
N GLN A 139 -0.94 18.88 -7.52
CA GLN A 139 -0.89 17.87 -6.47
C GLN A 139 0.52 17.81 -5.91
N THR A 140 0.63 17.56 -4.61
CA THR A 140 1.91 17.40 -3.95
C THR A 140 2.27 15.92 -3.88
N ILE A 141 3.47 15.60 -4.34
CA ILE A 141 4.02 14.25 -4.40
C ILE A 141 5.25 14.23 -3.50
N LEU A 142 5.31 13.25 -2.61
CA LEU A 142 6.49 12.95 -1.80
C LEU A 142 7.21 11.76 -2.44
N MET A 143 8.48 11.96 -2.78
CA MET A 143 9.36 10.88 -3.19
C MET A 143 10.52 10.74 -2.22
N ASP A 144 10.87 9.50 -1.91
CA ASP A 144 12.00 9.15 -1.05
C ASP A 144 12.70 7.88 -1.53
N ASP A 145 13.52 7.27 -0.68
CA ASP A 145 14.26 6.05 -0.95
C ASP A 145 13.38 4.82 -1.22
N ARG A 146 12.06 4.91 -0.96
CA ARG A 146 11.08 3.86 -1.33
C ARG A 146 10.57 4.04 -2.76
N THR A 147 10.72 5.21 -3.35
CA THR A 147 10.21 5.51 -4.69
C THR A 147 11.08 4.84 -5.75
N VAL A 148 10.47 3.98 -6.55
CA VAL A 148 11.13 3.35 -7.68
C VAL A 148 11.11 4.30 -8.88
N PHE A 149 12.26 4.55 -9.49
CA PHE A 149 12.35 5.39 -10.69
C PHE A 149 12.53 4.54 -11.95
N ARG A 150 11.85 4.92 -13.04
CA ARG A 150 11.93 4.28 -14.35
C ARG A 150 12.23 5.31 -15.44
N GLY A 151 13.25 5.05 -16.25
CA GLY A 151 13.71 5.98 -17.28
C GLY A 151 14.30 7.30 -16.75
N THR A 152 14.51 7.41 -15.42
CA THR A 152 15.03 8.60 -14.74
C THR A 152 15.60 8.21 -13.36
N THR A 153 16.07 9.18 -12.59
CA THR A 153 16.51 9.03 -11.20
C THR A 153 15.94 10.17 -10.35
N ALA A 154 15.95 10.01 -9.02
CA ALA A 154 15.55 11.07 -8.09
C ALA A 154 16.31 12.40 -8.31
N ALA A 155 17.58 12.34 -8.72
CA ALA A 155 18.40 13.50 -8.99
C ALA A 155 18.12 14.12 -10.38
N SER A 156 17.59 13.33 -11.32
CA SER A 156 17.33 13.77 -12.70
C SER A 156 15.91 14.32 -12.91
N ILE A 157 14.98 14.12 -11.96
CA ILE A 157 13.67 14.78 -12.02
C ILE A 157 13.86 16.30 -12.03
N SER A 158 13.20 16.96 -12.98
CA SER A 158 13.32 18.40 -13.20
C SER A 158 11.98 18.96 -13.69
N ASN A 159 11.81 20.28 -13.54
CA ASN A 159 10.63 21.00 -14.02
C ASN A 159 10.41 20.75 -15.52
N GLY A 160 9.16 20.56 -15.91
CA GLY A 160 8.72 20.27 -17.28
C GLY A 160 8.70 18.79 -17.62
N MET A 161 9.47 17.95 -16.94
CA MET A 161 9.54 16.51 -17.22
C MET A 161 8.15 15.88 -17.13
N PHE A 162 7.74 15.15 -18.17
CA PHE A 162 6.44 14.49 -18.21
C PHE A 162 6.57 13.10 -17.61
N VAL A 163 5.90 12.89 -16.47
CA VAL A 163 6.03 11.68 -15.66
C VAL A 163 4.67 11.09 -15.31
N GLU A 164 4.69 9.80 -15.04
CA GLU A 164 3.60 9.03 -14.45
C GLU A 164 3.99 8.65 -13.02
N VAL A 165 3.04 8.77 -12.10
CA VAL A 165 3.24 8.51 -10.67
C VAL A 165 2.24 7.46 -10.20
N SER A 166 2.75 6.48 -9.48
CA SER A 166 1.96 5.57 -8.64
C SER A 166 2.29 5.81 -7.18
N GLY A 167 1.30 5.72 -6.30
CA GLY A 167 1.51 5.86 -4.87
C GLY A 167 0.22 5.81 -4.06
N TYR A 168 0.31 6.25 -2.81
CA TYR A 168 -0.85 6.31 -1.91
C TYR A 168 -1.06 7.73 -1.44
N VAL A 169 -2.33 8.16 -1.42
CA VAL A 169 -2.71 9.45 -0.84
C VAL A 169 -2.56 9.37 0.67
N ASP A 170 -1.76 10.28 1.22
CA ASP A 170 -1.52 10.42 2.65
C ASP A 170 -2.65 11.21 3.33
N GLU A 171 -2.56 11.30 4.64
CA GLU A 171 -3.55 11.96 5.46
C GLU A 171 -3.73 13.46 5.17
N SER A 172 -2.74 14.08 4.53
CA SER A 172 -2.70 15.48 4.15
C SER A 172 -3.08 15.72 2.68
N GLY A 173 -3.49 14.67 1.96
CA GLY A 173 -3.85 14.73 0.54
C GLY A 173 -2.66 14.72 -0.41
N ARG A 174 -1.45 14.39 0.06
CA ARG A 174 -0.23 14.28 -0.75
C ARG A 174 -0.05 12.85 -1.23
N ILE A 175 0.54 12.62 -2.39
CA ILE A 175 0.81 11.28 -2.90
C ILE A 175 2.21 10.84 -2.42
N GLY A 176 2.28 9.83 -1.57
CA GLY A 176 3.55 9.14 -1.28
C GLY A 176 3.89 8.20 -2.43
N ALA A 177 4.81 8.59 -3.29
CA ALA A 177 5.12 7.89 -4.53
C ALA A 177 5.86 6.56 -4.27
N THR A 178 5.34 5.49 -4.83
CA THR A 178 5.98 4.16 -4.88
C THR A 178 6.68 3.92 -6.21
N CYS A 179 6.22 4.57 -7.29
CA CYS A 179 6.90 4.57 -8.59
C CYS A 179 6.75 5.91 -9.29
N ILE A 180 7.82 6.35 -9.96
CA ILE A 180 7.81 7.46 -10.91
C ILE A 180 8.45 7.01 -12.22
N THR A 181 7.66 7.04 -13.29
CA THR A 181 8.09 6.68 -14.65
C THR A 181 8.22 7.93 -15.50
N LYS A 182 9.40 8.14 -16.09
CA LYS A 182 9.60 9.17 -17.11
C LYS A 182 8.93 8.73 -18.41
N ILE A 183 8.01 9.56 -18.89
CA ILE A 183 7.34 9.38 -20.18
C ILE A 183 8.06 10.18 -21.27
N ALA A 184 8.42 11.44 -20.99
CA ALA A 184 9.14 12.32 -21.91
C ALA A 184 9.88 13.43 -21.15
N ASP A 185 10.85 14.09 -21.80
CA ASP A 185 11.55 15.25 -21.25
C ASP A 185 10.65 16.49 -21.06
N SER A 186 9.56 16.56 -21.81
CA SER A 186 8.52 17.59 -21.71
C SER A 186 7.17 17.03 -22.17
N LEU A 187 6.06 17.62 -21.72
CA LEU A 187 4.71 17.25 -22.17
C LEU A 187 4.59 17.42 -23.70
N PRO A 188 4.40 16.33 -24.47
CA PRO A 188 4.18 16.43 -25.90
C PRO A 188 2.79 17.00 -26.21
N ALA A 189 2.67 17.79 -27.29
CA ALA A 189 1.43 18.50 -27.62
C ALA A 189 0.23 17.58 -27.91
N ASP A 190 0.49 16.35 -28.35
CA ASP A 190 -0.52 15.34 -28.67
C ASP A 190 -0.97 14.53 -27.44
N ARG A 191 -0.23 14.60 -26.33
CA ARG A 191 -0.49 13.80 -25.13
C ARG A 191 -1.50 14.46 -24.18
N THR A 192 -2.26 13.59 -23.52
CA THR A 192 -3.15 13.96 -22.42
C THR A 192 -2.44 13.80 -21.09
N VAL A 193 -2.94 14.54 -20.09
CA VAL A 193 -2.61 14.36 -18.69
C VAL A 193 -3.74 13.61 -18.00
N GLN A 194 -3.42 12.97 -16.87
CA GLN A 194 -4.40 12.25 -16.07
C GLN A 194 -4.20 12.52 -14.59
N ILE A 195 -5.30 12.61 -13.86
CA ILE A 195 -5.31 12.83 -12.41
C ILE A 195 -6.48 12.10 -11.78
N GLU A 196 -6.26 11.49 -10.62
CA GLU A 196 -7.33 11.06 -9.73
C GLU A 196 -7.57 12.05 -8.60
N GLY A 197 -8.83 12.34 -8.29
CA GLY A 197 -9.15 13.26 -7.21
C GLY A 197 -10.63 13.42 -6.92
N VAL A 198 -10.91 14.00 -5.76
CA VAL A 198 -12.26 14.25 -5.28
C VAL A 198 -12.79 15.55 -5.86
N VAL A 199 -13.96 15.50 -6.51
CA VAL A 199 -14.65 16.68 -7.06
C VAL A 199 -15.03 17.65 -5.95
N GLN A 200 -14.54 18.89 -6.05
CA GLN A 200 -14.83 19.99 -5.13
C GLN A 200 -15.33 21.21 -5.91
N ASN A 201 -16.11 22.07 -5.27
CA ASN A 201 -16.58 23.35 -5.84
C ASN A 201 -17.20 23.21 -7.24
N LEU A 202 -17.99 22.16 -7.46
CA LEU A 202 -18.71 21.95 -8.73
C LEU A 202 -19.63 23.14 -9.05
N ASP A 203 -19.36 23.81 -10.16
CA ASP A 203 -20.19 24.84 -10.77
C ASP A 203 -20.81 24.27 -12.06
N THR A 204 -22.10 23.98 -11.99
CA THR A 204 -22.84 23.37 -13.11
C THR A 204 -23.22 24.37 -14.20
N ILE A 205 -23.14 25.68 -13.93
CA ILE A 205 -23.41 26.74 -14.90
C ILE A 205 -22.14 27.02 -15.70
N ALA A 206 -21.03 27.24 -15.01
CA ALA A 206 -19.72 27.44 -15.64
C ALA A 206 -19.14 26.14 -16.23
N LYS A 207 -19.68 24.98 -15.83
CA LYS A 207 -19.18 23.63 -16.17
C LYS A 207 -17.72 23.43 -15.74
N THR A 208 -17.44 23.80 -14.49
CA THR A 208 -16.12 23.60 -13.89
C THR A 208 -16.22 22.94 -12.52
N PHE A 209 -15.15 22.28 -12.08
CA PHE A 209 -14.94 21.90 -10.69
C PHE A 209 -13.45 22.00 -10.34
N LYS A 210 -13.10 21.71 -9.09
CA LYS A 210 -11.72 21.67 -8.61
C LYS A 210 -11.31 20.28 -8.15
N ILE A 211 -10.06 19.95 -8.42
CA ILE A 211 -9.30 18.90 -7.73
C ILE A 211 -8.14 19.59 -7.01
N ASN A 212 -8.23 19.74 -5.70
CA ASN A 212 -7.32 20.58 -4.92
C ASN A 212 -7.22 22.01 -5.54
N SER A 213 -6.05 22.40 -6.04
CA SER A 213 -5.80 23.69 -6.70
C SER A 213 -6.09 23.70 -8.20
N LEU A 214 -6.24 22.53 -8.84
CA LEU A 214 -6.49 22.41 -10.28
C LEU A 214 -7.94 22.73 -10.62
N THR A 215 -8.16 23.64 -11.55
CA THR A 215 -9.49 23.87 -12.14
C THR A 215 -9.67 22.91 -13.31
N VAL A 216 -10.77 22.16 -13.30
CA VAL A 216 -11.17 21.26 -14.39
C VAL A 216 -12.37 21.86 -15.09
N ASP A 217 -12.23 22.16 -16.37
CA ASP A 217 -13.32 22.49 -17.29
C ASP A 217 -13.82 21.19 -17.93
N TYR A 218 -15.09 20.85 -17.70
CA TYR A 218 -15.71 19.63 -18.21
C TYR A 218 -16.75 19.90 -19.30
N ALA A 219 -16.77 21.11 -19.89
CA ALA A 219 -17.82 21.52 -20.81
C ALA A 219 -17.98 20.61 -22.04
N ALA A 220 -16.88 19.99 -22.48
CA ALA A 220 -16.82 19.07 -23.62
C ALA A 220 -16.43 17.62 -23.23
N ALA A 221 -16.36 17.30 -21.94
CA ALA A 221 -15.92 16.00 -21.46
C ALA A 221 -16.96 14.91 -21.72
N ASP A 222 -16.50 13.69 -22.00
CA ASP A 222 -17.35 12.50 -21.98
C ASP A 222 -17.70 12.11 -20.53
N LEU A 223 -19.00 12.14 -20.22
CA LEU A 223 -19.56 11.77 -18.93
C LEU A 223 -20.26 10.40 -18.97
N SER A 224 -20.23 9.68 -20.10
CA SER A 224 -20.99 8.45 -20.33
C SER A 224 -20.66 7.31 -19.35
N LYS A 225 -19.48 7.36 -18.73
CA LYS A 225 -19.01 6.41 -17.72
C LYS A 225 -19.50 6.73 -16.31
N LEU A 226 -20.08 7.91 -16.09
CA LEU A 226 -20.65 8.30 -14.80
C LEU A 226 -22.10 7.87 -14.69
N SER A 227 -22.52 7.48 -13.50
CA SER A 227 -23.92 7.15 -13.24
C SER A 227 -24.84 8.34 -13.57
N GLY A 228 -25.75 8.13 -14.53
CA GLY A 228 -26.67 9.16 -15.01
C GLY A 228 -26.01 10.33 -15.74
N ASN A 229 -24.73 10.23 -16.13
CA ASN A 229 -23.94 11.31 -16.72
C ASN A 229 -23.89 12.57 -15.82
N THR A 230 -23.93 12.38 -14.49
CA THR A 230 -23.97 13.48 -13.52
C THR A 230 -22.71 13.55 -12.65
N LEU A 231 -22.30 14.78 -12.35
CA LEU A 231 -21.23 15.10 -11.42
C LEU A 231 -21.83 15.58 -10.09
N ALA A 232 -21.15 15.24 -8.99
CA ALA A 232 -21.46 15.72 -7.66
C ALA A 232 -20.17 15.96 -6.87
N ASN A 233 -20.20 16.96 -5.97
CA ASN A 233 -19.12 17.14 -5.02
C ASN A 233 -18.93 15.88 -4.17
N GLY A 234 -17.68 15.53 -3.88
CA GLY A 234 -17.32 14.33 -3.11
C GLY A 234 -17.13 13.07 -3.95
N GLN A 235 -17.41 13.08 -5.25
CA GLN A 235 -17.08 11.95 -6.12
C GLN A 235 -15.57 11.86 -6.36
N LEU A 236 -14.99 10.67 -6.17
CA LEU A 236 -13.61 10.37 -6.57
C LEU A 236 -13.61 9.96 -8.04
N LEU A 237 -12.95 10.74 -8.89
CA LEU A 237 -12.91 10.53 -10.33
C LEU A 237 -11.47 10.44 -10.82
N ARG A 238 -11.29 9.68 -11.90
CA ARG A 238 -10.15 9.77 -12.80
C ARG A 238 -10.50 10.70 -13.95
N ILE A 239 -9.70 11.72 -14.15
CA ILE A 239 -9.89 12.74 -15.17
C ILE A 239 -8.76 12.63 -16.18
N THR A 240 -9.12 12.49 -17.45
CA THR A 240 -8.17 12.53 -18.58
C THR A 240 -8.48 13.76 -19.42
N GLY A 241 -7.45 14.50 -19.83
CA GLY A 241 -7.65 15.70 -20.64
C GLY A 241 -6.37 16.41 -21.07
N ARG A 242 -6.49 17.67 -21.49
CA ARG A 242 -5.37 18.51 -21.94
C ARG A 242 -5.23 19.75 -21.08
N LEU A 243 -3.99 20.06 -20.70
CA LEU A 243 -3.69 21.32 -20.03
C LEU A 243 -3.85 22.49 -21.01
N GLN A 244 -4.73 23.43 -20.68
CA GLN A 244 -4.80 24.73 -21.36
C GLN A 244 -3.76 25.69 -20.78
N THR A 245 -3.61 25.67 -19.45
CA THR A 245 -2.56 26.35 -18.69
C THR A 245 -2.12 25.43 -17.56
N THR A 246 -1.08 25.78 -16.80
CA THR A 246 -0.58 24.95 -15.69
C THR A 246 -1.67 24.52 -14.70
N ASN A 247 -2.67 25.39 -14.43
CA ASN A 247 -3.71 25.15 -13.43
C ASN A 247 -5.12 24.95 -14.02
N VAL A 248 -5.24 24.80 -15.34
CA VAL A 248 -6.53 24.60 -16.02
C VAL A 248 -6.45 23.39 -16.94
N LEU A 249 -7.21 22.36 -16.59
CA LEU A 249 -7.37 21.12 -17.35
C LEU A 249 -8.70 21.16 -18.11
N ILE A 250 -8.64 21.02 -19.44
CA ILE A 250 -9.83 20.73 -20.25
C ILE A 250 -10.01 19.22 -20.25
N ALA A 251 -11.04 18.75 -19.54
CA ALA A 251 -11.34 17.33 -19.44
C ALA A 251 -11.90 16.81 -20.78
N GLU A 252 -11.36 15.68 -21.23
CA GLU A 252 -11.85 14.92 -22.37
C GLU A 252 -12.71 13.74 -21.91
N GLY A 253 -12.40 13.14 -20.76
CA GLY A 253 -13.16 12.03 -20.19
C GLY A 253 -13.10 11.98 -18.67
N LEU A 254 -14.22 11.56 -18.06
CA LEU A 254 -14.40 11.43 -16.61
C LEU A 254 -14.87 10.02 -16.29
N GLU A 255 -14.13 9.32 -15.42
CA GLU A 255 -14.41 7.95 -15.03
C GLU A 255 -14.47 7.85 -13.49
N PRO A 256 -15.35 7.01 -12.91
CA PRO A 256 -15.28 6.71 -11.50
C PRO A 256 -13.94 6.06 -11.17
N ALA A 257 -13.26 6.56 -10.15
CA ALA A 257 -12.09 5.88 -9.60
C ALA A 257 -12.55 5.00 -8.44
N GLU A 258 -12.56 3.68 -8.69
CA GLU A 258 -12.93 2.65 -7.73
C GLU A 258 -11.77 1.65 -7.62
N GLU A 259 -11.12 1.59 -6.45
CA GLU A 259 -9.89 0.82 -6.23
C GLU A 259 -10.10 -0.68 -6.44
N PHE A 260 -11.28 -1.20 -6.09
CA PHE A 260 -11.69 -2.59 -6.33
C PHE A 260 -12.55 -2.75 -7.59
N GLY A 261 -12.85 -1.68 -8.33
CA GLY A 261 -13.80 -1.67 -9.45
C GLY A 261 -15.20 -2.16 -9.05
N SER A 262 -15.87 -2.87 -9.97
CA SER A 262 -17.28 -3.28 -9.82
C SER A 262 -17.47 -4.77 -9.58
N GLY A 263 -16.40 -5.52 -9.28
CA GLY A 263 -16.49 -6.94 -8.99
C GLY A 263 -17.01 -7.21 -7.59
N ASP A 264 -17.69 -8.35 -7.42
CA ASP A 264 -18.05 -8.89 -6.12
C ASP A 264 -16.97 -9.89 -5.69
N PHE A 265 -16.33 -9.63 -4.55
CA PHE A 265 -15.24 -10.44 -4.01
C PHE A 265 -15.57 -10.90 -2.60
N ASP A 266 -15.22 -12.15 -2.28
CA ASP A 266 -15.38 -12.72 -0.94
C ASP A 266 -14.49 -11.99 0.08
N THR A 267 -13.30 -11.57 -0.36
CA THR A 267 -12.33 -10.82 0.45
C THR A 267 -11.56 -9.81 -0.40
N VAL A 268 -11.10 -8.73 0.23
CA VAL A 268 -10.25 -7.73 -0.39
C VAL A 268 -8.98 -7.49 0.43
N ASP A 269 -7.88 -7.21 -0.26
CA ASP A 269 -6.62 -6.79 0.33
C ASP A 269 -6.35 -5.33 -0.09
N LEU A 270 -6.39 -4.39 0.85
CA LEU A 270 -6.14 -2.97 0.62
C LEU A 270 -4.82 -2.55 1.27
N GLU A 271 -3.82 -2.20 0.46
CA GLU A 271 -2.70 -1.39 0.93
C GLU A 271 -3.04 0.10 0.87
N GLY A 272 -2.66 0.84 1.91
CA GLY A 272 -2.75 2.29 1.88
C GLY A 272 -2.28 2.96 3.16
N ILE A 273 -2.44 4.28 3.20
CA ILE A 273 -2.07 5.12 4.35
C ILE A 273 -3.34 5.46 5.12
N ILE A 274 -3.30 5.34 6.45
CA ILE A 274 -4.42 5.72 7.32
C ILE A 274 -4.62 7.24 7.24
N THR A 275 -5.71 7.67 6.63
CA THR A 275 -6.02 9.10 6.40
C THR A 275 -6.72 9.74 7.59
N GLN A 276 -7.53 8.97 8.32
CA GLN A 276 -8.24 9.40 9.51
C GLN A 276 -8.35 8.25 10.52
N THR A 277 -8.33 8.58 11.81
CA THR A 277 -8.65 7.67 12.90
C THR A 277 -9.88 8.21 13.64
N ARG A 278 -10.89 7.35 13.86
CA ARG A 278 -12.16 7.74 14.49
C ARG A 278 -12.29 7.15 15.88
N SER A 279 -11.94 5.86 16.00
CA SER A 279 -11.88 5.15 17.27
C SER A 279 -10.77 4.08 17.19
N PRO A 280 -10.43 3.40 18.30
CA PRO A 280 -9.50 2.28 18.27
C PRO A 280 -9.92 1.13 17.34
N ALA A 281 -11.20 1.06 16.96
CA ALA A 281 -11.76 0.02 16.11
C ALA A 281 -12.26 0.53 14.74
N GLU A 282 -12.06 1.82 14.44
CA GLU A 282 -12.52 2.44 13.20
C GLU A 282 -11.52 3.49 12.71
N PHE A 283 -11.01 3.29 11.50
CA PHE A 283 -10.14 4.24 10.81
C PHE A 283 -10.45 4.27 9.31
N GLN A 284 -9.83 5.17 8.56
CA GLN A 284 -10.06 5.31 7.12
C GLN A 284 -8.75 5.21 6.34
N ILE A 285 -8.83 4.59 5.16
CA ILE A 285 -7.80 4.61 4.13
C ILE A 285 -8.47 5.17 2.88
N GLY A 286 -8.06 6.37 2.46
CA GLY A 286 -8.76 7.12 1.43
C GLY A 286 -10.24 7.28 1.78
N ARG A 287 -11.12 6.68 0.97
CA ARG A 287 -12.59 6.68 1.15
C ARG A 287 -13.15 5.42 1.80
N TYR A 288 -12.32 4.40 2.04
CA TYR A 288 -12.74 3.18 2.69
C TYR A 288 -12.71 3.34 4.20
N THR A 289 -13.79 2.93 4.84
CA THR A 289 -13.88 2.82 6.30
C THR A 289 -13.43 1.42 6.69
N ILE A 290 -12.42 1.33 7.54
CA ILE A 290 -11.90 0.07 8.05
C ILE A 290 -12.47 -0.13 9.45
N LEU A 291 -13.10 -1.28 9.67
CA LEU A 291 -13.64 -1.72 10.94
C LEU A 291 -12.82 -2.89 11.45
N THR A 292 -12.52 -2.91 12.74
CA THR A 292 -11.86 -4.04 13.40
C THR A 292 -12.71 -4.56 14.54
N ASP A 293 -12.62 -5.84 14.84
CA ASP A 293 -13.28 -6.47 15.97
C ASP A 293 -12.32 -7.37 16.77
N ALA A 294 -12.87 -8.24 17.62
CA ALA A 294 -12.09 -9.16 18.44
C ALA A 294 -11.44 -10.30 17.63
N ALA A 295 -11.90 -10.56 16.40
CA ALA A 295 -11.37 -11.59 15.51
C ALA A 295 -10.27 -11.04 14.59
N THR A 296 -10.20 -9.72 14.38
CA THR A 296 -9.14 -9.10 13.59
C THR A 296 -7.74 -9.49 14.10
N ALA A 297 -6.96 -10.14 13.23
CA ALA A 297 -5.57 -10.48 13.47
C ALA A 297 -4.64 -9.30 13.19
N TYR A 298 -3.58 -9.15 13.99
CA TYR A 298 -2.56 -8.11 13.80
C TYR A 298 -1.20 -8.77 13.59
N THR A 299 -0.65 -8.64 12.39
CA THR A 299 0.62 -9.26 12.01
C THR A 299 1.75 -8.22 11.98
N ASN A 300 2.73 -8.38 12.86
CA ASN A 300 3.88 -7.47 13.02
C ASN A 300 3.53 -6.04 13.48
N LEU A 301 2.36 -5.85 14.08
CA LEU A 301 1.96 -4.60 14.72
C LEU A 301 1.05 -4.85 15.93
N ALA A 302 0.91 -3.83 16.76
CA ALA A 302 -0.10 -3.76 17.80
C ALA A 302 -1.21 -2.77 17.36
N PRO A 303 -2.44 -2.89 17.89
CA PRO A 303 -3.53 -1.97 17.56
C PRO A 303 -3.17 -0.50 17.82
N GLN A 304 -2.32 -0.21 18.81
CA GLN A 304 -1.88 1.16 19.11
C GLN A 304 -0.99 1.77 18.02
N ASP A 305 -0.50 0.98 17.07
CA ASP A 305 0.33 1.47 15.97
C ASP A 305 -0.50 1.99 14.78
N LEU A 306 -1.82 1.76 14.79
CA LEU A 306 -2.79 2.22 13.80
C LEU A 306 -3.11 3.70 13.95
N ASN A 307 -2.09 4.52 13.72
CA ASN A 307 -2.17 5.97 13.78
C ASN A 307 -2.34 6.57 12.38
N ARG A 308 -2.87 7.78 12.32
CA ARG A 308 -2.93 8.57 11.09
C ARG A 308 -1.52 8.68 10.47
N GLY A 309 -1.42 8.45 9.17
CA GLY A 309 -0.15 8.43 8.43
C GLY A 309 0.59 7.08 8.44
N THR A 310 0.15 6.08 9.23
CA THR A 310 0.72 4.72 9.16
C THR A 310 0.29 4.06 7.85
N ARG A 311 1.24 3.45 7.13
CA ARG A 311 0.97 2.62 5.95
C ARG A 311 0.72 1.18 6.38
N VAL A 312 -0.41 0.60 5.98
CA VAL A 312 -0.86 -0.74 6.36
C VAL A 312 -1.41 -1.50 5.16
N ILE A 313 -1.52 -2.81 5.32
CA ILE A 313 -2.28 -3.71 4.44
C ILE A 313 -3.44 -4.25 5.28
N VAL A 314 -4.66 -4.11 4.77
CA VAL A 314 -5.89 -4.58 5.42
C VAL A 314 -6.52 -5.65 4.54
N ARG A 315 -6.65 -6.87 5.07
CA ARG A 315 -7.44 -7.95 4.49
C ARG A 315 -8.80 -8.01 5.17
N GLY A 316 -9.88 -8.13 4.40
CA GLY A 316 -11.20 -8.25 5.00
C GLY A 316 -12.36 -8.35 4.02
N ALA A 317 -13.57 -8.49 4.54
CA ALA A 317 -14.79 -8.49 3.74
C ALA A 317 -15.22 -7.06 3.39
N LEU A 318 -15.46 -6.78 2.11
CA LEU A 318 -15.94 -5.48 1.63
C LEU A 318 -17.48 -5.47 1.58
N THR A 319 -18.10 -4.46 2.19
CA THR A 319 -19.53 -4.15 2.02
C THR A 319 -19.68 -2.66 1.73
N GLY A 320 -19.99 -2.33 0.48
CA GLY A 320 -20.00 -0.95 0.00
C GLY A 320 -18.58 -0.36 0.06
N ARG A 321 -18.35 0.62 0.94
CA ARG A 321 -17.02 1.20 1.20
C ARG A 321 -16.51 0.93 2.62
N SER A 322 -17.05 -0.10 3.27
CA SER A 322 -16.61 -0.55 4.57
C SER A 322 -15.92 -1.90 4.46
N ILE A 323 -14.72 -2.03 5.02
CA ILE A 323 -13.97 -3.29 5.11
C ILE A 323 -13.98 -3.73 6.56
N LEU A 324 -14.57 -4.88 6.85
CA LEU A 324 -14.40 -5.55 8.15
C LEU A 324 -13.11 -6.37 8.08
N ALA A 325 -12.10 -5.93 8.82
CA ALA A 325 -10.75 -6.48 8.73
C ALA A 325 -10.64 -7.85 9.43
N ASP A 326 -10.22 -8.86 8.67
CA ASP A 326 -9.80 -10.16 9.18
C ASP A 326 -8.34 -10.11 9.65
N GLU A 327 -7.48 -9.39 8.91
CA GLU A 327 -6.08 -9.22 9.23
C GLU A 327 -5.59 -7.81 8.86
N ILE A 328 -4.78 -7.22 9.73
CA ILE A 328 -4.01 -6.01 9.43
C ILE A 328 -2.54 -6.33 9.58
N SER A 329 -1.73 -5.90 8.61
CA SER A 329 -0.28 -6.08 8.64
C SER A 329 0.46 -4.83 8.16
N LEU A 330 1.76 -4.78 8.45
CA LEU A 330 2.65 -3.76 7.90
C LEU A 330 3.34 -4.27 6.62
N PRO A 331 3.45 -3.42 5.57
CA PRO A 331 4.29 -3.75 4.41
C PRO A 331 5.76 -3.86 4.81
N GLU A 332 6.21 -3.01 5.74
CA GLU A 332 7.55 -3.03 6.28
C GLU A 332 7.71 -4.09 7.38
N LYS A 333 8.84 -4.80 7.36
CA LYS A 333 9.09 -5.95 8.23
C LYS A 333 9.99 -5.65 9.42
N ILE A 334 10.61 -4.47 9.47
CA ILE A 334 11.47 -4.09 10.59
C ILE A 334 10.65 -3.32 11.62
N ARG A 335 10.75 -3.78 12.87
CA ARG A 335 10.10 -3.15 14.02
C ARG A 335 11.03 -3.14 15.23
N LEU A 336 11.10 -2.01 15.91
CA LEU A 336 11.79 -1.86 17.20
C LEU A 336 10.82 -1.32 18.25
N GLU A 337 10.98 -1.72 19.49
CA GLU A 337 10.29 -1.17 20.66
C GLU A 337 11.32 -1.09 21.77
N SER A 338 11.61 0.10 22.31
CA SER A 338 12.49 0.30 23.47
C SER A 338 12.37 1.73 23.98
N ASN A 339 13.10 2.08 25.04
CA ASN A 339 13.28 3.46 25.44
C ASN A 339 14.40 4.14 24.64
N VAL A 340 14.27 5.44 24.43
CA VAL A 340 15.27 6.28 23.77
C VAL A 340 16.47 6.44 24.71
N ALA A 341 17.65 5.99 24.26
CA ALA A 341 18.91 6.21 24.98
C ALA A 341 19.47 7.61 24.69
N SER A 342 19.46 8.00 23.42
CA SER A 342 19.87 9.34 22.99
C SER A 342 19.18 9.73 21.68
N VAL A 343 19.08 11.04 21.47
CA VAL A 343 18.52 11.64 20.26
C VAL A 343 19.47 12.72 19.76
N SER A 344 19.67 12.78 18.45
CA SER A 344 20.39 13.86 17.78
C SER A 344 19.50 14.47 16.71
N PRO A 345 18.84 15.62 17.00
CA PRO A 345 18.02 16.31 16.00
C PRO A 345 18.82 16.80 14.79
N LEU A 346 20.09 17.17 14.99
CA LEU A 346 20.98 17.63 13.91
C LEU A 346 21.33 16.49 12.95
N GLU A 347 21.71 15.33 13.51
CA GLU A 347 22.04 14.13 12.71
C GLU A 347 20.79 13.34 12.30
N LYS A 348 19.59 13.82 12.70
CA LYS A 348 18.30 13.18 12.48
C LYS A 348 18.29 11.72 12.95
N SER A 349 18.94 11.42 14.08
CA SER A 349 19.17 10.04 14.53
C SER A 349 18.73 9.79 15.98
N LEU A 350 18.47 8.52 16.27
CA LEU A 350 18.07 7.99 17.57
C LEU A 350 18.90 6.74 17.88
N ALA A 351 19.28 6.58 19.14
CA ALA A 351 19.77 5.32 19.69
C ALA A 351 18.82 4.84 20.79
N LEU A 352 18.65 3.52 20.89
CA LEU A 352 17.70 2.90 21.79
C LEU A 352 18.42 2.13 22.89
N SER A 353 17.88 2.19 24.11
CA SER A 353 18.42 1.46 25.26
C SER A 353 18.32 -0.05 25.03
N GLY A 354 19.42 -0.77 25.28
CA GLY A 354 19.53 -2.21 25.00
C GLY A 354 19.61 -2.59 23.52
N LEU A 355 19.61 -1.60 22.61
CA LEU A 355 19.75 -1.77 21.16
C LEU A 355 20.73 -0.71 20.60
N GLU A 356 21.75 -0.33 21.37
CA GLU A 356 22.66 0.77 21.06
C GLU A 356 23.51 0.52 19.80
N ALA A 357 23.66 -0.75 19.40
CA ALA A 357 24.30 -1.13 18.14
C ALA A 357 23.49 -0.65 16.90
N ILE A 358 22.21 -0.34 17.07
CA ILE A 358 21.31 0.08 16.00
C ILE A 358 21.15 1.60 16.05
N THR A 359 21.73 2.28 15.06
CA THR A 359 21.43 3.70 14.81
C THR A 359 20.19 3.79 13.94
N VAL A 360 19.13 4.43 14.46
CA VAL A 360 17.91 4.68 13.70
C VAL A 360 17.99 6.10 13.13
N LEU A 361 17.86 6.23 11.82
CA LEU A 361 17.80 7.53 11.14
C LEU A 361 16.36 7.91 10.82
N THR A 362 16.09 9.21 10.77
CA THR A 362 14.81 9.80 10.40
C THR A 362 14.97 10.68 9.16
N THR A 363 13.92 10.79 8.36
CA THR A 363 13.83 11.65 7.19
C THR A 363 12.65 12.61 7.36
N ALA A 364 12.51 13.56 6.44
CA ALA A 364 11.37 14.47 6.38
C ALA A 364 10.03 13.72 6.13
N THR A 365 10.09 12.47 5.68
CA THR A 365 8.93 11.59 5.49
C THR A 365 8.68 10.64 6.66
N THR A 366 9.55 10.61 7.69
CA THR A 366 9.31 9.84 8.91
C THR A 366 8.12 10.43 9.66
N ARG A 367 7.11 9.61 9.94
CA ARG A 367 5.96 10.01 10.75
C ARG A 367 6.29 9.95 12.23
N ILE A 368 5.90 10.98 12.96
CA ILE A 368 6.10 11.07 14.41
C ILE A 368 4.73 11.23 15.05
N ASN A 369 4.36 10.26 15.89
CA ASN A 369 3.06 10.15 16.54
C ASN A 369 3.23 10.02 18.05
N GLY A 370 2.14 10.29 18.79
CA GLY A 370 2.10 10.18 20.25
C GLY A 370 2.40 11.52 20.92
N LYS A 371 3.20 11.52 21.98
CA LYS A 371 3.44 12.73 22.79
C LYS A 371 4.41 13.74 22.18
N ALA A 372 5.12 13.37 21.11
CA ALA A 372 6.07 14.22 20.40
C ALA A 372 5.57 14.48 18.98
N ALA A 373 5.74 15.71 18.50
CA ALA A 373 5.45 16.13 17.12
C ALA A 373 6.72 16.28 16.26
N GLY A 374 7.89 16.25 16.88
CA GLY A 374 9.20 16.44 16.25
C GLY A 374 10.29 15.70 17.01
N LEU A 375 11.42 15.47 16.34
CA LEU A 375 12.57 14.78 16.92
C LEU A 375 13.20 15.56 18.10
N ASP A 376 13.09 16.88 18.07
CA ASP A 376 13.50 17.82 19.12
C ASP A 376 12.65 17.72 20.41
N GLN A 377 11.48 17.09 20.35
CA GLN A 377 10.60 16.89 21.49
C GLN A 377 10.73 15.49 22.13
N ILE A 378 11.53 14.61 21.52
CA ILE A 378 11.81 13.28 22.06
C ILE A 378 12.88 13.42 23.12
N LEU A 379 12.63 12.88 24.31
CA LEU A 379 13.58 12.92 25.42
C LEU A 379 14.20 11.54 25.67
N PRO A 380 15.42 11.45 26.21
CA PRO A 380 15.93 10.21 26.76
C PRO A 380 14.93 9.62 27.76
N ASN A 381 14.81 8.29 27.76
CA ASN A 381 13.84 7.48 28.51
C ASN A 381 12.39 7.53 27.99
N ASP A 382 12.09 8.27 26.92
CA ASP A 382 10.81 8.12 26.22
C ASP A 382 10.70 6.73 25.60
N HIS A 383 9.53 6.10 25.72
CA HIS A 383 9.30 4.82 25.08
C HIS A 383 8.90 5.03 23.63
N ILE A 384 9.51 4.28 22.72
CA ILE A 384 9.32 4.44 21.29
C ILE A 384 9.08 3.09 20.61
N ARG A 385 8.03 3.05 19.78
CA ARG A 385 7.83 2.00 18.79
C ARG A 385 8.17 2.54 17.42
N ILE A 386 8.98 1.78 16.69
CA ILE A 386 9.52 2.16 15.40
C ILE A 386 9.10 1.11 14.38
N VAL A 387 8.51 1.58 13.29
CA VAL A 387 8.42 0.82 12.04
C VAL A 387 9.46 1.43 11.12
N GLY A 388 10.27 0.58 10.50
CA GLY A 388 11.34 1.05 9.63
C GLY A 388 11.67 0.09 8.52
N ARG A 389 12.69 0.48 7.76
CA ARG A 389 13.19 -0.23 6.59
C ARG A 389 14.69 -0.02 6.47
N ARG A 390 15.35 -0.90 5.71
CA ARG A 390 16.73 -0.65 5.26
C ARG A 390 16.73 0.16 3.99
N SER A 391 17.54 1.19 3.94
CA SER A 391 17.90 1.86 2.69
C SER A 391 18.82 0.96 1.84
N SER A 392 19.07 1.37 0.60
CA SER A 392 19.95 0.66 -0.35
C SER A 392 21.40 0.52 0.13
N ASN A 393 21.87 1.40 1.01
CA ASN A 393 23.19 1.34 1.65
C ASN A 393 23.19 0.65 3.02
N GLY A 394 22.07 0.06 3.45
CA GLY A 394 21.95 -0.75 4.66
C GLY A 394 21.65 0.01 5.95
N GLU A 395 21.49 1.34 5.91
CA GLU A 395 21.09 2.12 7.08
C GLU A 395 19.63 1.84 7.46
N LEU A 396 19.33 1.92 8.76
CA LEU A 396 17.96 1.78 9.24
C LEU A 396 17.26 3.14 9.23
N LEU A 397 16.27 3.29 8.35
CA LEU A 397 15.41 4.47 8.28
C LEU A 397 14.07 4.18 8.97
N ALA A 398 13.65 5.08 9.84
CA ALA A 398 12.31 5.04 10.43
C ALA A 398 11.27 5.53 9.42
N SER A 399 10.19 4.77 9.27
CA SER A 399 9.01 5.18 8.53
C SER A 399 7.97 5.80 9.46
N SER A 400 7.86 5.27 10.68
CA SER A 400 7.04 5.87 11.73
C SER A 400 7.63 5.64 13.11
N LEU A 401 7.45 6.63 13.97
CA LEU A 401 7.77 6.64 15.39
C LEU A 401 6.48 6.86 16.17
N LEU A 402 6.19 6.01 17.15
CA LEU A 402 5.14 6.23 18.14
C LEU A 402 5.77 6.41 19.51
N ILE A 403 5.68 7.61 20.07
CA ILE A 403 6.34 8.01 21.32
C ILE A 403 5.32 8.04 22.46
N THR A 404 5.60 7.31 23.53
CA THR A 404 4.77 7.24 24.75
C THR A 404 5.58 7.51 26.01
N GLN A 405 4.96 7.37 27.19
CA GLN A 405 5.70 7.32 28.45
C GLN A 405 6.57 6.07 28.52
N SER A 406 7.64 6.14 29.33
CA SER A 406 8.63 5.07 29.53
C SER A 406 7.96 3.72 29.80
N ASN A 407 8.52 2.66 29.23
CA ASN A 407 8.10 1.28 29.44
C ASN A 407 9.34 0.38 29.48
N GLU A 408 9.26 -0.77 30.12
CA GLU A 408 10.38 -1.72 30.23
C GLU A 408 10.47 -2.69 29.05
N THR A 409 9.51 -2.64 28.13
CA THR A 409 9.44 -3.54 26.99
C THR A 409 10.57 -3.25 26.00
N ILE A 410 11.32 -4.28 25.63
CA ILE A 410 12.24 -4.24 24.50
C ILE A 410 11.76 -5.29 23.48
N LYS A 411 11.60 -4.90 22.22
CA LYS A 411 11.35 -5.84 21.12
C LYS A 411 12.15 -5.43 19.90
N ILE A 412 12.59 -6.45 19.17
CA ILE A 412 13.25 -6.30 17.88
C ILE A 412 12.67 -7.34 16.93
N THR A 413 12.33 -6.90 15.73
CA THR A 413 11.88 -7.74 14.62
C THR A 413 12.56 -7.24 13.36
N GLY A 414 13.16 -8.16 12.62
CA GLY A 414 13.92 -7.85 11.42
C GLY A 414 14.58 -9.11 10.85
N PRO A 415 15.27 -8.97 9.71
CA PRO A 415 16.02 -10.08 9.12
C PRO A 415 17.11 -10.56 10.07
N VAL A 416 17.25 -11.88 10.19
CA VAL A 416 18.33 -12.53 10.92
C VAL A 416 19.59 -12.51 10.04
N GLU A 417 20.66 -11.91 10.54
CA GLU A 417 21.94 -11.81 9.83
C GLU A 417 22.86 -12.99 10.15
N SER A 418 22.82 -13.46 11.40
CA SER A 418 23.50 -14.68 11.81
C SER A 418 22.76 -15.32 12.99
N ALA A 419 22.84 -16.65 13.08
CA ALA A 419 22.29 -17.43 14.19
C ALA A 419 23.32 -18.48 14.60
N THR A 420 24.03 -18.24 15.70
CA THR A 420 25.03 -19.15 16.24
C THR A 420 24.90 -19.21 17.74
N SER A 421 24.47 -20.36 18.28
CA SER A 421 24.18 -20.50 19.72
C SER A 421 25.32 -20.01 20.62
N PRO A 422 25.03 -19.20 21.67
CA PRO A 422 23.72 -18.70 22.09
C PRO A 422 23.35 -17.33 21.48
N THR A 423 24.03 -16.88 20.43
CA THR A 423 23.90 -15.53 19.86
C THR A 423 23.06 -15.52 18.58
N LEU A 424 22.18 -14.54 18.49
CA LEU A 424 21.40 -14.21 17.30
C LEU A 424 21.70 -12.77 16.93
N VAL A 425 22.06 -12.49 15.67
CA VAL A 425 22.27 -11.12 15.20
C VAL A 425 21.08 -10.68 14.36
N ILE A 426 20.42 -9.62 14.80
CA ILE A 426 19.31 -8.99 14.10
C ILE A 426 19.64 -7.51 13.94
N LEU A 427 19.68 -7.03 12.70
CA LEU A 427 19.97 -5.62 12.39
C LEU A 427 21.30 -5.12 12.98
N GLY A 428 22.31 -5.98 13.09
CA GLY A 428 23.59 -5.68 13.73
C GLY A 428 23.59 -5.78 15.26
N ALA A 429 22.44 -5.94 15.92
CA ALA A 429 22.37 -6.15 17.36
C ALA A 429 22.60 -7.63 17.70
N GLU A 430 23.58 -7.90 18.57
CA GLU A 430 23.84 -9.22 19.13
C GLU A 430 22.88 -9.52 20.29
N ILE A 431 22.06 -10.56 20.14
CA ILE A 431 21.08 -11.00 21.12
C ILE A 431 21.56 -12.33 21.70
N ASN A 432 21.91 -12.34 22.99
CA ASN A 432 22.21 -13.57 23.70
C ASN A 432 20.90 -14.26 24.12
N THR A 433 20.55 -15.36 23.46
CA THR A 433 19.37 -16.16 23.76
C THR A 433 19.55 -17.05 24.99
N GLY A 434 20.78 -17.24 25.48
CA GLY A 434 21.07 -18.02 26.69
C GLY A 434 20.61 -17.35 27.98
N SER A 435 20.41 -16.03 27.97
CA SER A 435 19.87 -15.25 29.09
C SER A 435 18.35 -15.09 29.06
N ILE A 436 17.67 -15.58 28.02
CA ILE A 436 16.20 -15.49 27.91
C ILE A 436 15.60 -16.71 28.64
N PRO A 437 14.83 -16.53 29.73
CA PRO A 437 14.17 -17.65 30.39
C PRO A 437 13.22 -18.37 29.43
N VAL A 438 13.30 -19.70 29.43
CA VAL A 438 12.58 -20.63 28.54
C VAL A 438 11.07 -20.54 28.73
#